data_AF-A0A0W0GBW6-F1
#
_entry.id   AF-A0A0W0GBW6-F1
#
_cell.length_a   1.000
_cell.length_b   1.000
_cell.length_c   1.000
_cell.angle_alpha   90.00
_cell.angle_beta   90.00
_cell.angle_gamma   90.00
#
_symmetry.space_group_name_H-M   'P 1'
#
loop_
_entity.id
_entity.type
_entity.pdbx_description
1 polymer ?
#
loop_
_entity_poly.entity_id
_entity_poly.type
_entity_poly.pdbx_seq_one_letter_code
_entity_poly.pdbx_strand_id
1 'polypeptide(L)'
;MRQVTELKKPTVNNTALSATYRLRTTDLTAHGGSSSGWIYDSVVQELNVTSGHAIRTRKASNRIDPEECMNAYAWRTYNQTGDDHDTAWDYFHINSTEKDNSENYPVSSRHCSTIYYLDGSDEHVIWRLGDREFSFIVFHGNINGESVLFNNAGLIAGYPSPADGDVHRVGFDALGLGAVSIRSSTMSGPVRH
;
A
#
# COMPACT_ATOMS: atom_id res chain seq x y z
N MET A 1 4.71 15.35 14.98
CA MET A 1 4.82 16.07 13.68
C MET A 1 3.99 15.29 12.66
N ARG A 2 3.01 15.88 11.96
CA ARG A 2 2.30 15.14 10.89
C ARG A 2 3.22 15.09 9.68
N GLN A 3 3.82 13.93 9.41
CA GLN A 3 4.61 13.74 8.21
C GLN A 3 3.64 13.35 7.09
N VAL A 4 3.52 14.21 6.08
CA VAL A 4 2.79 13.92 4.85
C VAL A 4 3.79 13.27 3.89
N THR A 5 3.54 12.02 3.52
CA THR A 5 4.40 11.27 2.61
C THR A 5 4.13 11.67 1.17
N GLU A 6 2.86 11.93 0.83
CA GLU A 6 2.45 12.27 -0.52
C GLU A 6 1.15 13.11 -0.53
N LEU A 7 1.08 14.09 -1.44
CA LEU A 7 -0.14 14.82 -1.79
C LEU A 7 -0.35 14.74 -3.30
N LYS A 8 -1.44 14.10 -3.74
CA LYS A 8 -1.75 13.96 -5.17
C LYS A 8 -2.68 15.07 -5.68
N LYS A 9 -2.48 15.43 -6.95
CA LYS A 9 -3.28 16.42 -7.69
C LYS A 9 -4.78 16.03 -7.70
N PRO A 10 -5.69 16.99 -7.97
CA PRO A 10 -7.12 16.75 -7.95
C PRO A 10 -7.53 15.54 -8.81
N THR A 11 -8.34 14.65 -8.23
CA THR A 11 -9.03 13.58 -8.96
C THR A 11 -10.13 14.17 -9.86
N VAL A 12 -10.79 13.33 -10.66
CA VAL A 12 -11.96 13.70 -11.49
C VAL A 12 -13.07 14.40 -10.68
N ASN A 13 -13.11 14.21 -9.36
CA ASN A 13 -14.13 14.74 -8.44
C ASN A 13 -13.67 15.97 -7.63
N ASN A 14 -12.58 16.63 -8.03
CA ASN A 14 -12.00 17.79 -7.32
C ASN A 14 -11.61 17.46 -5.86
N THR A 15 -11.13 16.25 -5.63
CA THR A 15 -10.60 15.80 -4.33
C THR A 15 -9.09 15.56 -4.42
N ALA A 16 -8.38 15.72 -3.31
CA ALA A 16 -6.96 15.41 -3.20
C ALA A 16 -6.75 14.27 -2.20
N LEU A 17 -5.75 13.43 -2.46
CA LEU A 17 -5.35 12.38 -1.52
C LEU A 17 -4.11 12.81 -0.76
N SER A 18 -4.12 12.57 0.55
CA SER A 18 -2.97 12.73 1.43
C SER A 18 -2.67 11.43 2.14
N ALA A 19 -1.43 10.95 2.02
CA ALA A 19 -0.90 9.85 2.82
C ALA A 19 -0.10 10.42 4.00
N THR A 20 -0.46 10.03 5.23
CA THR A 20 0.14 10.55 6.47
C THR A 20 0.32 9.45 7.51
N TYR A 21 1.24 9.67 8.45
CA TYR A 21 1.35 8.83 9.65
C TYR A 21 0.69 9.51 10.84
N ARG A 22 -0.06 8.74 11.62
CA ARG A 22 -0.69 9.20 12.85
C ARG A 22 -0.38 8.28 14.01
N LEU A 23 0.16 8.86 15.08
CA LEU A 23 0.36 8.15 16.33
C LEU A 23 -0.97 7.79 16.96
N ARG A 24 -1.06 6.53 17.38
CA ARG A 24 -2.19 5.98 18.11
C ARG A 24 -1.76 4.75 18.90
N THR A 25 -2.59 4.39 19.85
CA THR A 25 -2.48 3.10 20.53
C THR A 25 -3.31 2.03 19.81
N THR A 26 -2.82 0.79 19.85
CA THR A 26 -3.54 -0.41 19.44
C THR A 26 -3.12 -1.59 20.33
N ASP A 27 -3.90 -2.66 20.33
CA ASP A 27 -3.48 -3.90 20.97
C ASP A 27 -2.39 -4.58 20.12
N LEU A 28 -1.19 -4.74 20.70
CA LEU A 28 -0.05 -5.42 20.07
C LEU A 28 0.30 -6.75 20.76
N THR A 29 -0.56 -7.25 21.65
CA THR A 29 -0.29 -8.48 22.42
C THR A 29 -0.05 -9.69 21.53
N ALA A 30 -0.76 -9.80 20.40
CA ALA A 30 -0.57 -10.85 19.40
C ALA A 30 0.87 -10.87 18.82
N HIS A 31 1.57 -9.74 18.86
CA HIS A 31 2.94 -9.61 18.35
C HIS A 31 3.99 -9.55 19.49
N GLY A 32 3.59 -9.85 20.74
CA GLY A 32 4.46 -9.79 21.91
C GLY A 32 4.70 -8.37 22.45
N GLY A 33 3.83 -7.42 22.10
CA GLY A 33 3.83 -6.05 22.60
C GLY A 33 2.80 -5.81 23.70
N SER A 34 2.60 -4.53 24.05
CA SER A 34 1.59 -4.07 25.02
C SER A 34 0.17 -4.13 24.42
N SER A 35 -0.84 -4.35 25.26
CA SER A 35 -2.27 -4.19 24.88
C SER A 35 -2.67 -2.74 24.59
N SER A 36 -1.76 -1.79 24.89
CA SER A 36 -1.86 -0.38 24.53
C SER A 36 -0.54 0.07 23.88
N GLY A 37 -0.06 -0.70 22.91
CA GLY A 37 1.16 -0.40 22.19
C GLY A 37 0.98 0.75 21.20
N TRP A 38 2.03 1.50 20.93
CA TRP A 38 2.03 2.64 20.03
C TRP A 38 2.39 2.27 18.60
N ILE A 39 1.65 2.80 17.64
CA ILE A 39 1.93 2.66 16.21
C ILE A 39 1.93 4.01 15.50
N TYR A 40 2.74 4.11 14.44
CA TYR A 40 2.58 5.11 13.39
C TYR A 40 1.58 4.56 12.36
N ASP A 41 0.29 4.80 12.60
CA ASP A 41 -0.78 4.32 11.73
C ASP A 41 -0.70 5.04 10.38
N SER A 42 -0.61 4.26 9.31
CA SER A 42 -0.66 4.79 7.96
C SER A 42 -2.09 5.17 7.60
N VAL A 43 -2.28 6.44 7.25
CA VAL A 43 -3.60 7.03 7.01
C VAL A 43 -3.67 7.67 5.63
N VAL A 44 -4.66 7.25 4.84
CA VAL A 44 -5.07 7.92 3.61
C VAL A 44 -6.25 8.84 3.92
N GLN A 45 -6.13 10.12 3.61
CA GLN A 45 -7.23 11.08 3.69
C GLN A 45 -7.61 11.56 2.29
N GLU A 46 -8.89 11.47 1.97
CA GLU A 46 -9.47 12.16 0.82
C GLU A 46 -9.98 13.52 1.28
N LEU A 47 -9.48 14.58 0.67
CA LEU A 47 -9.76 15.96 1.03
C LEU A 47 -10.57 16.62 -0.09
N ASN A 48 -11.57 17.40 0.28
CA ASN A 48 -12.20 18.31 -0.66
C ASN A 48 -11.22 19.46 -0.95
N VAL A 49 -10.84 19.68 -2.21
CA VAL A 49 -9.81 20.67 -2.56
C VAL A 49 -10.26 22.10 -2.26
N THR A 50 -11.56 22.39 -2.37
CA THR A 50 -12.12 23.73 -2.15
C THR A 50 -12.14 24.13 -0.67
N SER A 51 -12.53 23.21 0.22
CA SER A 51 -12.67 23.48 1.66
C SER A 51 -11.46 23.03 2.49
N GLY A 52 -10.61 22.15 1.96
CA GLY A 52 -9.52 21.51 2.70
C GLY A 52 -9.98 20.48 3.74
N HIS A 53 -11.29 20.24 3.87
CA HIS A 53 -11.83 19.30 4.83
C HIS A 53 -11.70 17.85 4.35
N ALA A 54 -11.42 16.94 5.28
CA ALA A 54 -11.41 15.52 5.00
C ALA A 54 -12.84 15.00 4.77
N ILE A 55 -13.05 14.35 3.63
CA ILE A 55 -14.29 13.67 3.26
C ILE A 55 -14.23 12.21 3.71
N ARG A 56 -13.07 11.57 3.57
CA ARG A 56 -12.81 10.19 4.00
C ARG A 56 -11.46 10.10 4.70
N THR A 57 -11.35 9.19 5.65
CA THR A 57 -10.10 8.89 6.36
C THR A 57 -10.02 7.39 6.55
N ARG A 58 -9.01 6.78 5.94
CA ARG A 58 -8.77 5.34 5.91
C ARG A 58 -7.49 5.02 6.64
N LYS A 59 -7.55 4.05 7.54
CA LYS A 59 -6.42 3.70 8.41
C LYS A 59 -6.04 2.26 8.15
N ALA A 60 -4.75 1.98 7.95
CA ALA A 60 -4.27 0.63 7.73
C ALA A 60 -4.72 -0.32 8.86
N SER A 61 -4.62 0.14 10.11
CA SER A 61 -4.98 -0.64 11.30
C SER A 61 -6.45 -1.04 11.42
N ASN A 62 -7.34 -0.49 10.59
CA ASN A 62 -8.75 -0.92 10.58
C ASN A 62 -8.94 -2.27 9.86
N ARG A 63 -8.06 -2.62 8.92
CA ARG A 63 -8.30 -3.70 7.94
C ARG A 63 -7.11 -4.57 7.63
N ILE A 64 -5.90 -4.10 7.90
CA ILE A 64 -4.66 -4.84 7.64
C ILE A 64 -4.04 -5.20 8.98
N ASP A 65 -4.03 -6.51 9.26
CA ASP A 65 -3.39 -7.04 10.45
C ASP A 65 -1.87 -6.81 10.38
N PRO A 66 -1.22 -6.30 11.44
CA PRO A 66 0.23 -6.12 11.43
C PRO A 66 1.02 -7.41 11.17
N GLU A 67 0.46 -8.59 11.41
CA GLU A 67 1.06 -9.88 11.05
C GLU A 67 1.34 -10.02 9.55
N GLU A 68 0.48 -9.45 8.70
CA GLU A 68 0.69 -9.42 7.24
C GLU A 68 2.00 -8.72 6.86
N CYS A 69 2.51 -7.87 7.75
CA CYS A 69 3.62 -6.98 7.49
C CYS A 69 4.93 -7.43 8.12
N MET A 70 4.97 -8.51 8.91
CA MET A 70 6.13 -8.92 9.73
C MET A 70 7.35 -9.46 8.94
N ASN A 71 7.87 -8.71 7.97
CA ASN A 71 9.13 -8.99 7.26
C ASN A 71 10.35 -8.38 8.02
N ALA A 72 11.54 -8.38 7.39
CA ALA A 72 12.79 -7.90 7.97
C ALA A 72 12.75 -6.46 8.56
N TYR A 73 11.76 -5.65 8.20
CA TYR A 73 11.59 -4.27 8.67
C TYR A 73 10.59 -4.11 9.82
N ALA A 74 9.93 -5.19 10.26
CA ALA A 74 8.56 -5.06 10.74
C ALA A 74 8.27 -5.68 12.10
N TRP A 75 9.18 -5.60 13.08
CA TRP A 75 8.84 -5.56 14.51
C TRP A 75 10.12 -5.39 15.31
N ARG A 76 10.20 -4.40 16.20
CA ARG A 76 11.38 -4.11 17.05
C ARG A 76 12.69 -3.81 16.32
N THR A 77 12.68 -3.72 14.99
CA THR A 77 13.79 -3.20 14.20
C THR A 77 13.84 -1.66 14.34
N TYR A 78 15.04 -1.06 14.31
CA TYR A 78 15.22 0.40 14.36
C TYR A 78 14.56 1.11 15.57
N ASN A 79 14.55 0.47 16.75
CA ASN A 79 13.95 1.01 17.98
C ASN A 79 12.42 1.23 17.90
N GLN A 80 11.73 0.50 17.02
CA GLN A 80 10.28 0.54 16.86
C GLN A 80 9.62 -0.60 17.65
N THR A 81 9.64 -0.50 18.97
CA THR A 81 9.11 -1.54 19.87
C THR A 81 7.62 -1.39 20.17
N GLY A 82 7.05 -0.21 19.92
CA GLY A 82 5.68 0.13 20.26
C GLY A 82 5.45 0.34 21.75
N ASP A 83 6.49 0.51 22.56
CA ASP A 83 6.35 0.65 24.01
C ASP A 83 5.91 2.07 24.41
N ASP A 84 6.31 3.09 23.64
CA ASP A 84 5.97 4.49 23.84
C ASP A 84 5.85 5.25 22.50
N HIS A 85 5.52 6.55 22.59
CA HIS A 85 5.31 7.41 21.42
C HIS A 85 6.55 7.57 20.53
N ASP A 86 7.75 7.58 21.11
CA ASP A 86 9.02 7.77 20.38
C ASP A 86 9.53 6.44 19.79
N THR A 87 9.09 5.32 20.36
CA THR A 87 9.35 3.95 19.87
C THR A 87 8.18 3.35 19.11
N ALA A 88 7.19 4.15 18.72
CA ALA A 88 5.99 3.67 18.05
C ALA A 88 6.30 2.87 16.78
N TRP A 89 5.56 1.78 16.58
CA TRP A 89 5.80 0.86 15.48
C TRP A 89 5.13 1.30 14.19
N ASP A 90 5.92 1.53 13.14
CA ASP A 90 5.45 1.78 11.78
C ASP A 90 5.35 0.47 11.00
N TYR A 91 4.32 -0.33 11.30
CA TYR A 91 4.19 -1.66 10.71
C TYR A 91 3.82 -1.63 9.21
N PHE A 92 3.01 -0.66 8.80
CA PHE A 92 2.44 -0.63 7.45
C PHE A 92 3.28 0.22 6.49
N HIS A 93 3.82 1.36 6.93
CA HIS A 93 4.60 2.28 6.10
C HIS A 93 4.02 2.49 4.69
N ILE A 94 2.95 3.29 4.59
CA ILE A 94 2.38 3.67 3.30
C ILE A 94 3.42 4.44 2.46
N ASN A 95 3.70 3.93 1.27
CA ASN A 95 4.59 4.59 0.31
C ASN A 95 3.80 5.45 -0.68
N SER A 96 2.71 4.90 -1.19
CA SER A 96 1.89 5.55 -2.21
C SER A 96 0.46 5.07 -2.17
N THR A 97 -0.43 5.89 -2.69
CA THR A 97 -1.83 5.54 -2.92
C THR A 97 -2.39 6.29 -4.11
N GLU A 98 -3.38 5.72 -4.78
CA GLU A 98 -4.21 6.39 -5.77
C GLU A 98 -5.68 6.13 -5.49
N LYS A 99 -6.54 6.87 -6.18
CA LYS A 99 -7.96 6.58 -6.26
C LYS A 99 -8.27 6.35 -7.73
N ASP A 100 -8.87 5.22 -8.03
CA ASP A 100 -9.25 4.88 -9.39
C ASP A 100 -10.65 5.42 -9.75
N ASN A 101 -11.07 5.17 -10.98
CA ASN A 101 -12.38 5.60 -11.48
C ASN A 101 -13.56 4.83 -10.86
N SER A 102 -13.29 3.69 -10.21
CA SER A 102 -14.26 2.91 -9.43
C SER A 102 -14.34 3.39 -7.99
N GLU A 103 -13.67 4.51 -7.66
CA GLU A 103 -13.55 5.09 -6.33
C GLU A 103 -12.80 4.23 -5.32
N ASN A 104 -12.10 3.17 -5.77
CA ASN A 104 -11.29 2.27 -4.96
C ASN A 104 -9.86 2.78 -4.81
N TYR A 105 -9.15 2.21 -3.84
CA TYR A 105 -7.84 2.69 -3.41
C TYR A 105 -6.77 1.61 -3.54
N PRO A 106 -5.97 1.60 -4.61
CA PRO A 106 -4.67 0.96 -4.57
C PRO A 106 -3.75 1.67 -3.56
N VAL A 107 -3.13 0.90 -2.68
CA VAL A 107 -2.22 1.36 -1.63
C VAL A 107 -0.98 0.48 -1.64
N SER A 108 0.20 1.09 -1.76
CA SER A 108 1.47 0.39 -1.63
C SER A 108 2.01 0.51 -0.22
N SER A 109 2.28 -0.63 0.41
CA SER A 109 2.99 -0.71 1.68
C SER A 109 4.44 -1.14 1.45
N ARG A 110 5.38 -0.38 2.01
CA ARG A 110 6.80 -0.75 2.00
C ARG A 110 7.09 -1.90 2.94
N HIS A 111 6.56 -1.83 4.16
CA HIS A 111 6.92 -2.76 5.23
C HIS A 111 6.15 -4.07 5.11
N CYS A 112 5.00 -4.10 4.46
CA CYS A 112 4.31 -5.36 4.15
C CYS A 112 4.75 -5.97 2.80
N SER A 113 5.61 -5.28 2.02
CA SER A 113 5.97 -5.69 0.65
C SER A 113 4.73 -6.06 -0.19
N THR A 114 3.63 -5.32 0.00
CA THR A 114 2.32 -5.68 -0.54
C THR A 114 1.62 -4.45 -1.08
N ILE A 115 0.96 -4.61 -2.23
CA ILE A 115 -0.03 -3.68 -2.76
C ILE A 115 -1.41 -4.21 -2.36
N TYR A 116 -2.19 -3.33 -1.73
CA TYR A 116 -3.55 -3.58 -1.32
C TYR A 116 -4.49 -2.81 -2.23
N TYR A 117 -5.58 -3.44 -2.66
CA TYR A 117 -6.67 -2.76 -3.33
C TYR A 117 -7.89 -2.76 -2.42
N LEU A 118 -8.21 -1.56 -1.93
CA LEU A 118 -9.24 -1.36 -0.93
C LEU A 118 -10.51 -0.84 -1.57
N ASP A 119 -11.63 -1.39 -1.15
CA ASP A 119 -12.94 -0.91 -1.55
C ASP A 119 -13.16 0.55 -1.09
N GLY A 120 -13.61 1.36 -2.04
CA GLY A 120 -13.82 2.78 -1.88
C GLY A 120 -14.93 3.14 -0.91
N SER A 121 -15.87 2.25 -0.66
CA SER A 121 -17.02 2.46 0.21
C SER A 121 -16.69 2.08 1.66
N ASP A 122 -16.18 0.88 1.89
CA ASP A 122 -16.08 0.29 3.22
C ASP A 122 -14.66 -0.11 3.66
N GLU A 123 -13.62 0.12 2.85
CA GLU A 123 -12.22 -0.22 3.13
C GLU A 123 -11.86 -1.71 3.10
N HIS A 124 -12.75 -2.64 2.71
CA HIS A 124 -12.37 -4.06 2.68
C HIS A 124 -11.31 -4.31 1.61
N VAL A 125 -10.41 -5.25 1.90
CA VAL A 125 -9.37 -5.64 0.95
C VAL A 125 -10.02 -6.50 -0.12
N ILE A 126 -10.12 -5.97 -1.34
CA ILE A 126 -10.64 -6.70 -2.51
C ILE A 126 -9.59 -7.72 -2.96
N TRP A 127 -8.32 -7.31 -3.03
CA TRP A 127 -7.20 -8.20 -3.34
C TRP A 127 -5.87 -7.68 -2.75
N ARG A 128 -4.90 -8.61 -2.64
CA ARG A 128 -3.52 -8.36 -2.21
C ARG A 128 -2.54 -8.86 -3.27
N LEU A 129 -1.55 -8.04 -3.58
CA LEU A 129 -0.41 -8.38 -4.44
C LEU A 129 0.88 -8.15 -3.66
N GLY A 130 1.38 -9.19 -2.99
CA GLY A 130 2.57 -9.05 -2.14
C GLY A 130 3.20 -10.36 -1.71
N ASP A 131 4.18 -10.24 -0.82
CA ASP A 131 5.10 -11.30 -0.43
C ASP A 131 4.44 -12.43 0.38
N ARG A 132 3.70 -12.09 1.44
CA ARG A 132 3.02 -13.08 2.30
C ARG A 132 1.66 -13.52 1.77
N GLU A 133 0.90 -12.55 1.29
CA GLU A 133 -0.50 -12.74 0.89
C GLU A 133 -0.65 -12.35 -0.57
N PHE A 134 -1.10 -13.32 -1.36
CA PHE A 134 -1.19 -13.20 -2.81
C PHE A 134 -2.56 -13.71 -3.26
N SER A 135 -3.44 -12.81 -3.68
CA SER A 135 -4.82 -13.12 -4.08
C SER A 135 -4.97 -13.55 -5.55
N PHE A 136 -3.85 -13.78 -6.24
CA PHE A 136 -3.83 -14.10 -7.67
C PHE A 136 -3.30 -15.51 -7.90
N ILE A 137 -3.75 -16.17 -8.96
CA ILE A 137 -3.08 -17.36 -9.48
C ILE A 137 -2.16 -16.86 -10.58
N VAL A 138 -0.85 -17.08 -10.42
CA VAL A 138 0.12 -16.67 -11.42
C VAL A 138 -0.01 -17.57 -12.65
N PHE A 139 -0.62 -17.06 -13.71
CA PHE A 139 -0.48 -17.64 -15.04
C PHE A 139 0.69 -16.96 -15.73
N HIS A 140 1.75 -17.70 -16.02
CA HIS A 140 2.82 -17.21 -16.88
C HIS A 140 2.36 -17.32 -18.34
N GLY A 141 1.63 -16.31 -18.81
CA GLY A 141 1.29 -16.13 -20.22
C GLY A 141 2.20 -15.06 -20.83
N ASN A 142 2.59 -15.26 -22.08
CA ASN A 142 3.32 -14.25 -22.85
C ASN A 142 2.38 -13.73 -23.95
N ILE A 143 1.94 -12.48 -23.85
CA ILE A 143 1.19 -11.80 -24.92
C ILE A 143 2.10 -10.71 -25.48
N ASN A 144 2.52 -10.86 -26.74
CA ASN A 144 3.40 -9.90 -27.42
C ASN A 144 4.72 -9.55 -26.68
N GLY A 145 5.26 -10.45 -25.85
CA GLY A 145 6.48 -10.21 -25.06
C GLY A 145 6.23 -9.82 -23.60
N GLU A 146 4.97 -9.67 -23.17
CA GLU A 146 4.61 -9.17 -21.84
C GLU A 146 4.19 -10.31 -20.90
N SER A 147 4.65 -10.25 -19.64
CA SER A 147 4.20 -11.12 -18.56
C SER A 147 2.85 -10.63 -18.04
N VAL A 148 1.80 -11.42 -18.26
CA VAL A 148 0.43 -11.01 -17.93
C VAL A 148 -0.13 -11.88 -16.82
N LEU A 149 -0.60 -11.26 -15.73
CA LEU A 149 -1.28 -11.90 -14.61
C LEU A 149 -2.80 -11.65 -14.72
N PHE A 150 -3.61 -12.69 -14.47
CA PHE A 150 -5.08 -12.60 -14.56
C PHE A 150 -5.74 -13.08 -13.26
N ASN A 151 -6.85 -12.46 -12.86
CA ASN A 151 -7.81 -13.07 -11.92
C ASN A 151 -9.26 -12.61 -12.16
N ASN A 152 -10.18 -13.04 -11.30
CA ASN A 152 -11.60 -12.66 -11.29
C ASN A 152 -11.85 -11.17 -11.00
N ALA A 153 -10.83 -10.41 -10.58
CA ALA A 153 -10.90 -8.98 -10.31
C ALA A 153 -10.31 -8.11 -11.45
N GLY A 154 -9.66 -8.70 -12.46
CA GLY A 154 -9.17 -7.99 -13.65
C GLY A 154 -7.81 -8.45 -14.18
N LEU A 155 -7.25 -7.66 -15.10
CA LEU A 155 -5.94 -7.84 -15.70
C LEU A 155 -4.87 -7.07 -14.92
N ILE A 156 -3.80 -7.75 -14.52
CA ILE A 156 -2.56 -7.13 -14.04
C ILE A 156 -1.51 -7.36 -15.12
N ALA A 157 -1.26 -6.34 -15.93
CA ALA A 157 -0.16 -6.36 -16.89
C ALA A 157 1.11 -5.85 -16.19
N GLY A 158 2.10 -6.72 -16.06
CA GLY A 158 3.44 -6.35 -15.62
C GLY A 158 4.29 -6.05 -16.84
N TYR A 159 4.88 -4.86 -16.92
CA TYR A 159 5.86 -4.56 -17.96
C TYR A 159 7.25 -4.99 -17.48
N PRO A 160 7.82 -6.11 -17.98
CA PRO A 160 9.20 -6.43 -17.68
C PRO A 160 10.11 -5.36 -18.29
N SER A 161 11.09 -4.89 -17.52
CA SER A 161 12.15 -4.06 -18.06
C SER A 161 13.00 -4.91 -19.02
N PRO A 162 13.30 -4.38 -20.22
CA PRO A 162 14.17 -5.08 -21.17
C PRO A 162 15.59 -5.33 -20.66
N ALA A 163 16.01 -4.65 -19.58
CA ALA A 163 17.38 -4.69 -19.08
C ALA A 163 17.64 -5.85 -18.08
N ASP A 164 16.62 -6.27 -17.34
CA ASP A 164 16.75 -7.17 -16.19
C ASP A 164 15.60 -8.19 -16.08
N GLY A 165 14.50 -8.02 -16.82
CA GLY A 165 13.35 -8.92 -16.76
C GLY A 165 12.40 -8.66 -15.58
N ASP A 166 12.70 -7.67 -14.74
CA ASP A 166 11.90 -7.32 -13.57
C ASP A 166 10.67 -6.49 -13.95
N VAL A 167 9.56 -6.63 -13.22
CA VAL A 167 8.33 -5.86 -13.47
C VAL A 167 8.41 -4.50 -12.76
N HIS A 168 8.56 -3.41 -13.52
CA HIS A 168 8.69 -2.04 -12.98
C HIS A 168 7.39 -1.23 -13.00
N ARG A 169 6.38 -1.74 -13.69
CA ARG A 169 5.06 -1.12 -13.79
C ARG A 169 3.98 -2.19 -13.80
N VAL A 170 3.02 -2.02 -12.92
CA VAL A 170 1.77 -2.76 -12.93
C VAL A 170 0.69 -1.81 -13.46
N GLY A 171 0.07 -2.18 -14.59
CA GLY A 171 -1.16 -1.55 -15.08
C GLY A 171 -2.36 -2.43 -14.73
N PHE A 172 -3.42 -1.81 -14.22
CA PHE A 172 -4.70 -2.48 -13.96
C PHE A 172 -5.65 -2.16 -15.11
N ASP A 173 -5.75 -3.05 -16.09
CA ASP A 173 -6.67 -2.91 -17.22
C ASP A 173 -7.88 -3.81 -16.98
N ALA A 174 -8.72 -3.45 -16.02
CA ALA A 174 -10.04 -4.05 -15.91
C ALA A 174 -10.93 -3.43 -16.99
N LEU A 175 -10.87 -3.98 -18.22
CA LEU A 175 -11.86 -3.80 -19.30
C LEU A 175 -12.37 -2.35 -19.53
N GLY A 176 -11.47 -1.34 -19.52
CA GLY A 176 -11.80 0.06 -19.82
C GLY A 176 -11.59 1.07 -18.70
N LEU A 177 -10.85 0.72 -17.63
CA LEU A 177 -10.54 1.59 -16.50
C LEU A 177 -9.09 2.09 -16.62
N GLY A 178 -8.92 3.42 -16.74
CA GLY A 178 -7.64 4.05 -17.06
C GLY A 178 -6.46 3.63 -16.17
N ALA A 179 -5.26 3.72 -16.74
CA ALA A 179 -4.01 3.25 -16.13
C ALA A 179 -3.69 3.93 -14.79
N VAL A 180 -3.64 3.13 -13.72
CA VAL A 180 -2.99 3.48 -12.44
C VAL A 180 -1.52 3.08 -12.54
N SER A 181 -0.60 4.00 -12.24
CA SER A 181 0.85 3.71 -12.27
C SER A 181 1.42 3.70 -10.86
N ILE A 182 1.56 2.51 -10.29
CA ILE A 182 2.30 2.32 -9.04
C ILE A 182 3.76 2.04 -9.41
N ARG A 183 4.66 2.97 -9.09
CA ARG A 183 6.11 2.76 -9.20
C ARG A 183 6.61 2.17 -7.89
N SER A 184 7.06 0.92 -7.90
CA SER A 184 7.98 0.44 -6.87
C SER A 184 9.40 0.82 -7.32
N SER A 185 10.18 1.44 -6.44
CA SER A 185 11.62 1.55 -6.63
C SER A 185 12.26 0.33 -5.97
N THR A 186 12.68 -0.66 -6.76
CA THR A 186 13.62 -1.66 -6.26
C THR A 186 14.97 -0.95 -6.03
N MET A 187 15.44 -0.94 -4.77
CA MET A 187 16.83 -0.59 -4.50
C MET A 187 17.69 -1.76 -4.98
N SER A 188 18.33 -1.62 -6.13
CA SER A 188 19.45 -2.46 -6.51
C SER A 188 20.65 -2.10 -5.62
N GLY A 189 20.93 -2.93 -4.62
CA GLY A 189 22.23 -2.96 -3.96
C GLY A 189 23.19 -3.83 -4.79
N PRO A 190 24.47 -3.45 -4.95
CA PRO A 190 25.41 -4.22 -5.75
C PRO A 190 25.74 -5.55 -5.05
N VAL A 191 25.54 -6.68 -5.74
CA VAL A 191 26.15 -7.94 -5.35
C VAL A 191 27.65 -7.80 -5.60
N ARG A 192 28.44 -7.72 -4.54
CA ARG A 192 29.91 -7.82 -4.62
C ARG A 192 30.33 -9.29 -4.58
N HIS A 193 30.96 -9.67 -5.69
CA HIS A 193 31.88 -10.80 -5.98
C HIS A 193 31.37 -12.23 -5.80
#